data_AF-A0A7S2HG51-F1
#
_entry.id   AF-A0A7S2HG51-F1
#
_cell.length_a   1.000
_cell.length_b   1.000
_cell.length_c   1.000
_cell.angle_alpha   90.00
_cell.angle_beta   90.00
_cell.angle_gamma   90.00
#
_symmetry.space_group_name_H-M   'P 1'
#
loop_
_entity.id
_entity.type
_entity.pdbx_description
1 polymer ?
#
loop_
_entity_poly.entity_id
_entity_poly.type
_entity_poly.pdbx_seq_one_letter_code
_entity_poly.pdbx_strand_id
1 'polypeptide(L)'
;EKVILLPCSTDAVRCLIRESVAVKAMKVSTKCPVCGHHYDCPGPQPTGTLAVSKSSTRCEGFRGGSWQLSYNFPNGIQTQLQPEPGRPYSGTNRTCWYPDNKEGREAVELLKRGFERGHLFIVGNSLTTGQQNTVVWSSVHQKTSNGGGPVNHGWPDPEAFQRLKNECAAKGLYTAQVEAELKKAQAEQKMLDEAKAAKTAATAAAATATGRNTRGSKRLRSAAAAETKAAACDNDDETTEAQLEAKAGLDRIQKEISSAMAARDTVTLRRLMSERTRIQATLKGQQP
;
A
#
# COMPACT_ATOMS: atom_id res chain seq x y z
N GLU A 1 -16.46 4.21 -26.53
CA GLU A 1 -15.31 3.59 -25.83
C GLU A 1 -15.84 2.54 -24.88
N LYS A 2 -15.25 1.33 -24.84
CA LYS A 2 -15.75 0.21 -24.04
C LYS A 2 -15.47 0.43 -22.54
N VAL A 3 -16.48 0.19 -21.71
CA VAL A 3 -16.38 0.27 -20.24
C VAL A 3 -16.46 -1.15 -19.70
N ILE A 4 -15.55 -1.49 -18.79
CA ILE A 4 -15.40 -2.83 -18.22
C ILE A 4 -15.57 -2.79 -16.70
N LEU A 5 -16.05 -3.90 -16.15
CA LEU A 5 -16.05 -4.17 -14.71
C LEU A 5 -14.78 -4.97 -14.39
N LEU A 6 -13.97 -4.49 -13.47
CA LEU A 6 -12.75 -5.18 -13.06
C LEU A 6 -13.08 -6.34 -12.09
N PRO A 7 -12.28 -7.43 -12.07
CA PRO A 7 -12.55 -8.61 -11.23
C PRO A 7 -12.61 -8.32 -9.72
N CYS A 8 -11.93 -7.26 -9.27
CA CYS A 8 -11.97 -6.81 -7.87
C CYS A 8 -13.26 -6.08 -7.48
N SER A 9 -14.23 -5.95 -8.39
CA SER A 9 -15.49 -5.27 -8.11
C SER A 9 -16.32 -6.06 -7.10
N THR A 10 -16.87 -5.36 -6.13
CA THR A 10 -17.85 -5.89 -5.17
C THR A 10 -19.11 -5.03 -5.20
N ASP A 11 -20.17 -5.46 -4.51
CA ASP A 11 -21.39 -4.65 -4.35
C ASP A 11 -21.12 -3.36 -3.57
N ALA A 12 -20.17 -3.40 -2.63
CA ALA A 12 -19.74 -2.24 -1.86
C ALA A 12 -18.86 -1.28 -2.67
N VAL A 13 -18.00 -1.80 -3.54
CA VAL A 13 -17.07 -1.00 -4.36
C VAL A 13 -17.13 -1.46 -5.82
N ARG A 14 -17.89 -0.73 -6.63
CA ARG A 14 -18.06 -1.05 -8.05
C ARG A 14 -16.89 -0.55 -8.89
N CYS A 15 -15.98 -1.46 -9.26
CA CYS A 15 -14.76 -1.12 -9.99
C CYS A 15 -14.99 -1.04 -11.51
N LEU A 16 -15.69 0.01 -11.94
CA LEU A 16 -16.07 0.24 -13.34
C LEU A 16 -15.12 1.27 -13.98
N ILE A 17 -14.47 0.91 -15.09
CA ILE A 17 -13.47 1.77 -15.74
C ILE A 17 -13.47 1.60 -17.26
N ARG A 18 -13.09 2.64 -18.00
CA ARG A 18 -12.84 2.56 -19.45
C ARG A 18 -11.69 1.60 -19.72
N GLU A 19 -11.87 0.71 -20.71
CA GLU A 19 -10.88 -0.31 -21.05
C GLU A 19 -9.52 0.30 -21.40
N SER A 20 -9.50 1.42 -22.14
CA SER A 20 -8.24 2.09 -22.51
C SER A 20 -7.47 2.62 -21.29
N VAL A 21 -8.20 3.09 -20.26
CA VAL A 21 -7.61 3.60 -19.02
C VAL A 21 -7.13 2.44 -18.16
N ALA A 22 -7.89 1.34 -18.09
CA ALA A 22 -7.45 0.13 -17.41
C ALA A 22 -6.15 -0.40 -18.01
N VAL A 23 -6.07 -0.54 -19.34
CA VAL A 23 -4.86 -0.99 -20.03
C VAL A 23 -3.69 -0.06 -19.76
N LYS A 24 -3.88 1.27 -19.80
CA LYS A 24 -2.80 2.22 -19.49
C LYS A 24 -2.35 2.16 -18.03
N ALA A 25 -3.28 2.10 -17.07
CA ALA A 25 -2.95 2.03 -15.65
C ALA A 25 -2.22 0.72 -15.31
N MET A 26 -2.69 -0.40 -15.84
CA MET A 26 -2.14 -1.74 -15.57
C MET A 26 -0.77 -1.98 -16.19
N LYS A 27 -0.35 -1.16 -17.17
CA LYS A 27 1.04 -1.14 -17.66
C LYS A 27 2.03 -0.61 -16.63
N VAL A 28 1.57 0.19 -15.66
CA VAL A 28 2.43 0.89 -14.70
C VAL A 28 2.27 0.35 -13.28
N SER A 29 1.08 -0.13 -12.93
CA SER A 29 0.75 -0.63 -11.60
C SER A 29 -0.10 -1.89 -11.67
N THR A 30 0.19 -2.87 -10.82
CA THR A 30 -0.66 -4.06 -10.64
C THR A 30 -1.85 -3.78 -9.72
N LYS A 31 -2.10 -2.52 -9.36
CA LYS A 31 -3.23 -2.13 -8.51
C LYS A 31 -4.42 -1.68 -9.35
N CYS A 32 -5.61 -2.05 -8.90
CA CYS A 32 -6.84 -1.46 -9.38
C CYS A 32 -6.81 0.06 -9.16
N PRO A 33 -6.99 0.90 -10.19
CA PRO A 33 -7.02 2.36 -10.05
C PRO A 33 -8.28 2.86 -9.32
N VAL A 34 -9.28 2.00 -9.09
CA VAL A 34 -10.53 2.36 -8.39
C VAL A 34 -10.45 2.02 -6.91
N CYS A 35 -10.12 0.77 -6.56
CA CYS A 35 -10.16 0.29 -5.17
C CYS A 35 -8.78 -0.02 -4.57
N GLY A 36 -7.69 0.05 -5.36
CA GLY A 36 -6.35 -0.27 -4.90
C GLY A 36 -6.04 -1.77 -4.73
N HIS A 37 -6.97 -2.67 -5.09
CA HIS A 37 -6.75 -4.11 -5.06
C HIS A 37 -5.54 -4.52 -5.90
N HIS A 38 -4.64 -5.33 -5.36
CA HIS A 38 -3.46 -5.81 -6.07
C HIS A 38 -3.81 -7.08 -6.82
N TYR A 39 -3.55 -7.09 -8.13
CA TYR A 39 -3.66 -8.28 -8.95
C TYR A 39 -2.38 -9.10 -8.87
N ASP A 40 -2.53 -10.41 -8.67
CA ASP A 40 -1.44 -11.38 -8.78
C ASP A 40 -1.13 -11.61 -10.26
N CYS A 41 -0.35 -10.70 -10.83
CA CYS A 41 0.12 -10.78 -12.21
C CYS A 41 1.65 -10.79 -12.26
N PRO A 42 2.26 -11.60 -13.15
CA PRO A 42 3.69 -11.56 -13.35
C PRO A 42 4.10 -10.16 -13.81
N GLY A 43 5.16 -9.62 -13.21
CA GLY A 43 5.73 -8.35 -13.63
C GLY A 43 6.50 -8.45 -14.95
N PRO A 44 6.97 -7.30 -15.47
CA PRO A 44 7.61 -7.21 -16.78
C PRO A 44 9.08 -7.64 -16.79
N GLN A 45 9.53 -8.38 -15.77
CA GLN A 45 10.89 -8.91 -15.69
C GLN A 45 11.15 -9.89 -16.83
N PRO A 46 12.30 -9.78 -17.54
CA PRO A 46 12.68 -10.76 -18.55
C PRO A 46 13.00 -12.14 -17.96
N THR A 47 13.04 -13.17 -18.80
CA THR A 47 13.47 -14.50 -18.37
C THR A 47 14.93 -14.47 -17.93
N GLY A 48 15.21 -14.97 -16.74
CA GLY A 48 16.56 -15.04 -16.17
C GLY A 48 16.64 -16.10 -15.09
N THR A 49 17.76 -16.13 -14.37
CA THR A 49 18.03 -17.08 -13.29
C THR A 49 18.44 -16.37 -12.01
N LEU A 50 18.07 -16.95 -10.87
CA LEU A 50 18.48 -16.53 -9.53
C LEU A 50 19.08 -17.74 -8.81
N ALA A 51 20.36 -17.65 -8.47
CA ALA A 51 21.03 -18.58 -7.56
C ALA A 51 21.18 -17.94 -6.19
N VAL A 52 20.82 -18.67 -5.12
CA VAL A 52 20.98 -18.21 -3.74
C VAL A 52 21.85 -19.18 -2.97
N SER A 53 22.94 -18.69 -2.40
CA SER A 53 23.90 -19.49 -1.64
C SER A 53 24.31 -18.78 -0.35
N LYS A 54 24.87 -19.54 0.59
CA LYS A 54 25.56 -18.98 1.76
C LYS A 54 27.03 -18.71 1.41
N SER A 55 27.57 -17.67 2.01
CA SER A 55 28.97 -17.25 1.87
C SER A 55 29.56 -16.92 3.23
N SER A 56 30.87 -17.18 3.39
CA SER A 56 31.64 -16.75 4.55
C SER A 56 31.95 -15.25 4.57
N THR A 57 31.73 -14.55 3.45
CA THR A 57 31.93 -13.10 3.37
C THR A 57 30.97 -12.38 4.31
N ARG A 58 31.50 -11.44 5.09
CA ARG A 58 30.70 -10.67 6.06
C ARG A 58 30.10 -9.43 5.40
N CYS A 59 28.89 -9.07 5.82
CA CYS A 59 28.34 -7.74 5.56
C CYS A 59 28.84 -6.79 6.65
N GLU A 60 29.39 -5.65 6.27
CA GLU A 60 29.90 -4.64 7.20
C GLU A 60 28.79 -4.21 8.19
N GLY A 61 29.12 -4.12 9.48
CA GLY A 61 28.14 -3.88 10.55
C GLY A 61 27.38 -5.12 11.07
N PHE A 62 27.59 -6.30 10.48
CA PHE A 62 26.98 -7.55 10.94
C PHE A 62 28.02 -8.62 11.29
N ARG A 63 27.72 -9.45 12.29
CA ARG A 63 28.50 -10.64 12.62
C ARG A 63 28.01 -11.83 11.80
N GLY A 64 28.90 -12.77 11.52
CA GLY A 64 28.58 -13.98 10.75
C GLY A 64 28.78 -13.81 9.24
N GLY A 65 28.38 -14.83 8.48
CA GLY A 65 28.45 -14.82 7.02
C GLY A 65 27.31 -14.05 6.36
N SER A 66 27.11 -14.28 5.07
CA SER A 66 26.07 -13.64 4.28
C SER A 66 25.38 -14.62 3.34
N TRP A 67 24.17 -14.27 2.94
CA TRP A 67 23.49 -14.81 1.77
C TRP A 67 23.94 -14.05 0.54
N GLN A 68 24.37 -14.79 -0.48
CA GLN A 68 24.70 -14.27 -1.80
C GLN A 68 23.55 -14.61 -2.75
N LEU A 69 23.01 -13.59 -3.43
CA LEU A 69 22.03 -13.74 -4.50
C LEU A 69 22.69 -13.36 -5.81
N SER A 70 22.79 -14.31 -6.74
CA SER A 70 23.38 -14.09 -8.06
C SER A 70 22.31 -14.20 -9.13
N TYR A 71 22.00 -13.05 -9.74
CA TYR A 71 21.08 -12.91 -10.85
C TYR A 71 21.84 -12.97 -12.16
N ASN A 72 21.31 -13.72 -13.13
CA ASN A 72 21.84 -13.79 -14.48
C ASN A 72 20.70 -13.70 -15.50
N PHE A 73 20.74 -12.64 -16.30
CA PHE A 73 19.82 -12.40 -17.41
C PHE A 73 20.62 -12.41 -18.71
N PRO A 74 20.38 -13.38 -19.61
CA PRO A 74 20.98 -13.34 -20.93
C PRO A 74 20.39 -12.22 -21.79
N ASN A 75 21.03 -11.93 -22.93
CA ASN A 75 20.41 -11.12 -23.98
C ASN A 75 19.13 -11.83 -24.47
N GLY A 76 18.15 -11.06 -24.94
CA GLY A 76 16.90 -11.65 -25.41
C GLY A 76 16.06 -10.70 -26.25
N ILE A 77 14.81 -11.10 -26.51
CA ILE A 77 13.81 -10.32 -27.23
C ILE A 77 12.70 -9.92 -26.25
N GLN A 78 12.27 -8.67 -26.28
CA GLN A 78 11.18 -8.17 -25.47
C GLN A 78 9.86 -8.87 -25.82
N THR A 79 9.15 -9.36 -24.80
CA THR A 79 7.81 -9.96 -24.92
C THR A 79 6.72 -8.89 -24.83
N GLN A 80 5.46 -9.31 -24.86
CA GLN A 80 4.30 -8.42 -24.69
C GLN A 80 4.24 -7.72 -23.33
N LEU A 81 4.99 -8.20 -22.33
CA LEU A 81 5.05 -7.59 -21.01
C LEU A 81 6.06 -6.44 -20.93
N GLN A 82 6.97 -6.29 -21.91
CA GLN A 82 7.98 -5.24 -21.92
C GLN A 82 7.60 -4.06 -22.84
N PRO A 83 8.24 -2.88 -22.71
CA PRO A 83 7.82 -1.65 -23.38
C PRO A 83 7.76 -1.71 -24.91
N GLU A 84 8.66 -2.47 -25.54
CA GLU A 84 8.82 -2.54 -26.99
C GLU A 84 8.86 -4.00 -27.47
N PRO A 85 7.71 -4.69 -27.55
CA PRO A 85 7.64 -6.09 -27.94
C PRO A 85 8.33 -6.37 -29.29
N GLY A 86 9.13 -7.43 -29.37
CA GLY A 86 9.91 -7.81 -30.55
C GLY A 86 11.28 -7.14 -30.67
N ARG A 87 11.57 -6.09 -29.88
CA ARG A 87 12.89 -5.44 -29.87
C ARG A 87 13.90 -6.29 -29.07
N PRO A 88 15.14 -6.47 -29.55
CA PRO A 88 16.19 -7.14 -28.76
C PRO A 88 16.59 -6.28 -27.56
N TYR A 89 16.98 -6.87 -26.44
CA TYR A 89 17.54 -6.18 -25.27
C TYR A 89 18.84 -6.83 -24.81
N SER A 90 19.70 -6.05 -24.14
CA SER A 90 20.94 -6.55 -23.53
C SER A 90 20.70 -7.08 -22.11
N GLY A 91 21.31 -8.22 -21.79
CA GLY A 91 21.25 -8.88 -20.49
C GLY A 91 22.12 -8.21 -19.41
N THR A 92 22.13 -8.81 -18.22
CA THR A 92 22.95 -8.34 -17.09
C THR A 92 23.21 -9.45 -16.08
N ASN A 93 24.32 -9.31 -15.33
CA ASN A 93 24.67 -10.19 -14.22
C ASN A 93 24.84 -9.31 -12.98
N ARG A 94 24.20 -9.67 -11.87
CA ARG A 94 24.25 -8.91 -10.63
C ARG A 94 24.36 -9.82 -9.44
N THR A 95 25.17 -9.42 -8.47
CA THR A 95 25.30 -10.12 -7.18
C THR A 95 24.88 -9.20 -6.06
N CYS A 96 24.13 -9.73 -5.11
CA CYS A 96 23.71 -9.02 -3.91
C CYS A 96 24.01 -9.81 -2.64
N TRP A 97 24.13 -9.09 -1.53
CA TRP A 97 24.61 -9.62 -0.26
C TRP A 97 23.70 -9.20 0.88
N TYR A 98 23.27 -10.16 1.70
CA TYR A 98 22.46 -9.92 2.89
C TYR A 98 23.04 -10.70 4.07
N PRO A 99 23.11 -10.12 5.29
CA PRO A 99 23.71 -10.83 6.44
C PRO A 99 22.96 -12.12 6.79
N ASP A 100 23.65 -13.15 7.26
CA ASP A 100 23.01 -14.40 7.71
C ASP A 100 22.43 -14.27 9.12
N ASN A 101 21.43 -13.41 9.27
CA ASN A 101 20.64 -13.20 10.47
C ASN A 101 19.14 -13.31 10.15
N LYS A 102 18.28 -13.00 11.12
CA LYS A 102 16.82 -13.12 10.95
C LYS A 102 16.31 -12.17 9.86
N GLU A 103 16.71 -10.90 9.92
CA GLU A 103 16.29 -9.84 9.01
C GLU A 103 16.79 -10.10 7.58
N GLY A 104 18.02 -10.61 7.43
CA GLY A 104 18.60 -11.01 6.16
C GLY A 104 17.88 -12.20 5.53
N ARG A 105 17.46 -13.19 6.33
CA ARG A 105 16.63 -14.30 5.82
C ARG A 105 15.27 -13.82 5.31
N GLU A 106 14.60 -12.93 6.05
CA GLU A 106 13.35 -12.30 5.61
C GLU A 106 13.54 -11.52 4.30
N ALA A 107 14.63 -10.75 4.19
CA ALA A 107 14.98 -10.02 2.98
C ALA A 107 15.21 -10.96 1.78
N VAL A 108 15.96 -12.05 1.97
CA VAL A 108 16.21 -13.06 0.93
C VAL A 108 14.91 -13.73 0.49
N GLU A 109 13.99 -14.03 1.42
CA GLU A 109 12.68 -14.60 1.08
C GLU A 109 11.86 -13.64 0.20
N LEU A 110 11.79 -12.36 0.58
CA LEU A 110 11.10 -11.33 -0.21
C LEU A 110 11.68 -11.20 -1.61
N LEU A 111 13.00 -11.26 -1.75
CA LEU A 111 13.66 -11.17 -3.05
C LEU A 111 13.46 -12.42 -3.90
N LYS A 112 13.49 -13.63 -3.32
CA LYS A 112 13.13 -14.86 -4.05
C LYS A 112 11.71 -14.75 -4.63
N ARG A 113 10.74 -14.39 -3.78
CA ARG A 113 9.35 -14.18 -4.20
C ARG A 113 9.22 -13.07 -5.25
N GLY A 114 9.94 -11.96 -5.06
CA GLY A 114 9.96 -10.85 -6.01
C GLY A 114 10.52 -11.27 -7.37
N PHE A 115 11.53 -12.14 -7.39
CA PHE A 115 12.09 -12.69 -8.62
C PHE A 115 11.09 -13.64 -9.30
N GLU A 116 10.48 -14.55 -8.54
CA GLU A 116 9.46 -15.50 -9.02
C GLU A 116 8.24 -14.79 -9.61
N ARG A 117 7.81 -13.68 -9.00
CA ARG A 117 6.71 -12.84 -9.52
C ARG A 117 7.16 -11.81 -10.57
N GLY A 118 8.44 -11.76 -10.91
CA GLY A 118 8.95 -10.90 -11.99
C GLY A 118 8.94 -9.40 -11.69
N HIS A 119 9.22 -9.00 -10.45
CA HIS A 119 9.15 -7.60 -10.00
C HIS A 119 10.50 -6.95 -9.68
N LEU A 120 11.62 -7.67 -9.76
CA LEU A 120 12.93 -7.13 -9.36
C LEU A 120 13.66 -6.41 -10.49
N PHE A 121 13.39 -6.79 -11.75
CA PHE A 121 14.05 -6.23 -12.92
C PHE A 121 13.05 -5.83 -13.99
N ILE A 122 13.47 -4.92 -14.87
CA ILE A 122 12.73 -4.49 -16.05
C ILE A 122 13.71 -4.30 -17.23
N VAL A 123 13.19 -4.23 -18.45
CA VAL A 123 13.95 -3.67 -19.59
C VAL A 123 13.78 -2.16 -19.58
N GLY A 124 14.88 -1.43 -19.62
CA GLY A 124 14.87 0.03 -19.61
C GLY A 124 16.23 0.61 -19.94
N ASN A 125 16.42 1.88 -19.59
CA ASN A 125 17.68 2.59 -19.80
C ASN A 125 18.45 2.66 -18.48
N SER A 126 19.71 2.23 -18.51
CA SER A 126 20.61 2.28 -17.36
C SER A 126 21.00 3.72 -17.07
N LEU A 127 20.62 4.21 -15.89
CA LEU A 127 20.97 5.57 -15.45
C LEU A 127 22.46 5.73 -15.17
N THR A 128 23.15 4.67 -14.75
CA THR A 128 24.57 4.73 -14.36
C THR A 128 25.51 4.58 -15.55
N THR A 129 25.16 3.76 -16.54
CA THR A 129 26.02 3.46 -17.69
C THR A 129 25.56 4.11 -19.00
N GLY A 130 24.35 4.70 -19.03
CA GLY A 130 23.76 5.25 -20.24
C GLY A 130 23.30 4.20 -21.26
N GLN A 131 23.51 2.90 -20.98
CA GLN A 131 23.07 1.83 -21.87
C GLN A 131 21.55 1.83 -22.00
N GLN A 132 21.08 1.90 -23.24
CA GLN A 132 19.66 1.85 -23.53
C GLN A 132 19.20 0.41 -23.71
N ASN A 133 17.92 0.16 -23.42
CA ASN A 133 17.26 -1.10 -23.76
C ASN A 133 18.00 -2.34 -23.21
N THR A 134 18.29 -2.28 -21.91
CA THR A 134 19.05 -3.27 -21.16
C THR A 134 18.29 -3.66 -19.89
N VAL A 135 18.64 -4.81 -19.31
CA VAL A 135 18.06 -5.24 -18.03
C VAL A 135 18.59 -4.37 -16.90
N VAL A 136 17.67 -3.66 -16.25
CA VAL A 136 17.94 -2.75 -15.12
C VAL A 136 17.15 -3.17 -13.89
N TRP A 137 17.59 -2.68 -12.72
CA TRP A 137 16.79 -2.80 -11.50
C TRP A 137 15.41 -2.17 -11.72
N SER A 138 14.37 -2.82 -11.19
CA SER A 138 13.06 -2.20 -11.00
C SER A 138 13.11 -1.25 -9.80
N SER A 139 11.99 -1.07 -9.09
CA SER A 139 11.89 -0.16 -7.94
C SER A 139 12.21 -0.82 -6.58
N VAL A 140 12.94 -1.93 -6.56
CA VAL A 140 13.34 -2.63 -5.32
C VAL A 140 14.85 -2.56 -5.20
N HIS A 141 15.35 -1.74 -4.28
CA HIS A 141 16.78 -1.49 -4.09
C HIS A 141 17.43 -2.67 -3.38
N GLN A 142 18.52 -3.16 -3.97
CA GLN A 142 19.29 -4.29 -3.42
C GLN A 142 20.72 -3.90 -3.06
N LYS A 143 21.34 -4.72 -2.22
CA LYS A 143 22.70 -4.50 -1.71
C LYS A 143 23.74 -5.20 -2.55
N THR A 144 24.33 -4.48 -3.52
CA THR A 144 25.32 -5.04 -4.45
C THR A 144 26.74 -5.07 -3.91
N SER A 145 26.99 -4.47 -2.75
CA SER A 145 28.28 -4.51 -2.07
C SER A 145 28.15 -5.03 -0.63
N ASN A 146 29.19 -5.71 -0.15
CA ASN A 146 29.29 -6.20 1.23
C ASN A 146 29.67 -5.08 2.22
N GLY A 147 30.15 -3.93 1.72
CA GLY A 147 30.70 -2.83 2.51
C GLY A 147 30.59 -1.48 1.79
N GLY A 148 31.03 -0.40 2.44
CA GLY A 148 31.07 0.94 1.85
C GLY A 148 29.76 1.74 1.95
N GLY A 149 28.82 1.28 2.77
CA GLY A 149 27.61 2.01 3.15
C GLY A 149 26.60 2.25 2.01
N PRO A 150 25.57 3.07 2.27
CA PRO A 150 24.46 3.29 1.33
C PRO A 150 24.90 3.85 -0.03
N VAL A 151 25.92 4.72 -0.04
CA VAL A 151 26.47 5.36 -1.25
C VAL A 151 27.00 4.34 -2.25
N ASN A 152 27.62 3.26 -1.76
CA ASN A 152 28.14 2.18 -2.59
C ASN A 152 27.14 1.03 -2.75
N HIS A 153 25.85 1.27 -2.45
CA HIS A 153 24.81 0.25 -2.39
C HIS A 153 25.22 -0.95 -1.52
N GLY A 154 25.98 -0.69 -0.45
CA GLY A 154 26.56 -1.69 0.43
C GLY A 154 26.08 -1.58 1.86
N TRP A 155 26.77 -2.31 2.73
CA TRP A 155 26.57 -2.30 4.18
C TRP A 155 27.66 -1.44 4.86
N PRO A 156 27.48 -0.98 6.11
CA PRO A 156 26.24 -0.97 6.87
C PRO A 156 25.23 0.02 6.28
N ASP A 157 23.94 -0.29 6.40
CA ASP A 157 22.85 0.62 6.06
C ASP A 157 21.68 0.29 7.01
N PRO A 158 21.49 1.10 8.07
CA PRO A 158 20.48 0.84 9.09
C PRO A 158 19.05 0.78 8.54
N GLU A 159 18.76 1.48 7.45
CA GLU A 159 17.41 1.58 6.88
C GLU A 159 17.14 0.56 5.77
N ALA A 160 18.15 -0.21 5.35
CA ALA A 160 18.05 -1.08 4.19
C ALA A 160 16.91 -2.09 4.29
N PHE A 161 16.72 -2.73 5.44
CA PHE A 161 15.67 -3.73 5.62
C PHE A 161 14.27 -3.11 5.60
N GLN A 162 14.07 -1.99 6.29
CA GLN A 162 12.78 -1.31 6.30
C GLN A 162 12.42 -0.79 4.91
N ARG A 163 13.39 -0.19 4.22
CA ARG A 163 13.21 0.30 2.85
C ARG A 163 12.88 -0.85 1.90
N LEU A 164 13.62 -1.96 1.95
CA LEU A 164 13.33 -3.16 1.15
C LEU A 164 11.90 -3.67 1.40
N LYS A 165 11.49 -3.79 2.67
CA LYS A 165 10.13 -4.22 3.04
C LYS A 165 9.06 -3.28 2.46
N ASN A 166 9.26 -1.97 2.55
CA ASN A 166 8.34 -0.97 2.02
C ASN A 166 8.24 -1.04 0.48
N GLU A 167 9.37 -1.17 -0.20
CA GLU A 167 9.42 -1.27 -1.67
C GLU A 167 8.78 -2.58 -2.17
N CYS A 168 9.04 -3.70 -1.48
CA CYS A 168 8.36 -4.97 -1.74
C CYS A 168 6.85 -4.85 -1.50
N ALA A 169 6.42 -4.28 -0.38
CA ALA A 169 5.00 -4.09 -0.07
C ALA A 169 4.30 -3.18 -1.11
N ALA A 170 4.99 -2.16 -1.62
CA ALA A 170 4.47 -1.31 -2.68
C ALA A 170 4.17 -2.09 -3.98
N LYS A 171 4.87 -3.21 -4.19
CA LYS A 171 4.67 -4.18 -5.28
C LYS A 171 3.75 -5.35 -4.92
N GLY A 172 3.17 -5.37 -3.72
CA GLY A 172 2.35 -6.51 -3.26
C GLY A 172 3.18 -7.76 -2.91
N LEU A 173 4.48 -7.59 -2.62
CA LEU A 173 5.37 -8.65 -2.18
C LEU A 173 5.47 -8.68 -0.66
N TYR A 174 5.10 -9.83 -0.09
CA TYR A 174 5.15 -10.06 1.35
C TYR A 174 5.76 -11.45 1.62
N THR A 175 6.30 -11.65 2.83
CA THR A 175 6.76 -12.96 3.28
C THR A 175 5.57 -13.91 3.44
N ALA A 176 5.82 -15.22 3.44
CA ALA A 176 4.78 -16.24 3.60
C ALA A 176 3.91 -15.98 4.83
N GLN A 177 4.56 -15.61 5.93
CA GLN A 177 3.91 -15.29 7.18
C GLN A 177 2.96 -14.09 7.04
N VAL A 178 3.45 -12.97 6.50
CA VAL A 178 2.65 -11.76 6.34
C VAL A 178 1.51 -11.97 5.35
N GLU A 179 1.71 -12.74 4.26
CA GLU A 179 0.61 -13.09 3.35
C GLU A 179 -0.47 -13.92 4.04
N ALA A 180 -0.10 -14.87 4.91
CA ALA A 180 -1.06 -15.66 5.66
C ALA A 180 -1.84 -14.80 6.66
N GLU A 181 -1.15 -13.90 7.36
CA GLU A 181 -1.78 -12.93 8.28
C GLU A 181 -2.75 -11.99 7.55
N LEU A 182 -2.36 -11.45 6.40
CA LEU A 182 -3.22 -10.60 5.56
C LEU A 182 -4.45 -11.35 5.07
N LYS A 183 -4.30 -12.59 4.60
CA LYS A 183 -5.41 -13.43 4.14
C LYS A 183 -6.38 -13.74 5.28
N LYS A 184 -5.87 -14.04 6.48
CA LYS A 184 -6.68 -14.26 7.68
C LYS A 184 -7.48 -13.01 8.03
N ALA A 185 -6.83 -11.85 8.10
CA ALA A 185 -7.48 -10.58 8.40
C ALA A 185 -8.56 -10.21 7.36
N GLN A 186 -8.30 -10.47 6.07
CA GLN A 186 -9.27 -10.26 5.00
C GLN A 186 -10.49 -11.19 5.13
N ALA A 187 -10.28 -12.46 5.50
CA ALA A 187 -11.37 -13.41 5.73
C ALA A 187 -12.24 -12.99 6.93
N GLU A 188 -11.62 -12.58 8.03
CA GLU A 188 -12.31 -12.07 9.23
C GLU A 188 -13.13 -10.81 8.90
N GLN A 189 -12.54 -9.87 8.15
CA GLN A 189 -13.24 -8.66 7.72
C GLN A 189 -14.43 -8.97 6.82
N LYS A 190 -14.27 -9.89 5.87
CA LYS A 190 -15.35 -10.32 4.97
C LYS A 190 -16.53 -10.92 5.76
N MET A 191 -16.25 -11.78 6.74
CA MET A 191 -17.28 -12.35 7.61
C MET A 191 -18.04 -11.26 8.39
N LEU A 192 -17.32 -10.24 8.88
CA LEU A 192 -17.93 -9.11 9.57
C LEU A 192 -18.82 -8.28 8.64
N ASP A 193 -18.38 -8.03 7.41
CA ASP A 193 -19.13 -7.25 6.42
C ASP A 193 -20.39 -7.99 5.96
N GLU A 194 -20.32 -9.31 5.76
CA GLU A 194 -21.48 -10.17 5.45
C GLU A 194 -22.49 -10.19 6.60
N ALA A 195 -22.03 -10.28 7.85
CA ALA A 195 -22.89 -10.21 9.03
C ALA A 195 -23.60 -8.84 9.15
N LYS A 196 -22.87 -7.74 8.88
CA LYS A 196 -23.44 -6.38 8.85
C LYS A 196 -24.47 -6.22 7.73
N ALA A 197 -24.18 -6.75 6.53
CA ALA A 197 -25.11 -6.72 5.40
C ALA A 197 -26.40 -7.48 5.72
N ALA A 198 -26.29 -8.69 6.30
CA ALA A 198 -27.45 -9.48 6.72
C ALA A 198 -28.30 -8.77 7.78
N LYS A 199 -27.68 -8.14 8.79
CA LYS A 199 -28.40 -7.37 9.81
C LYS A 199 -29.11 -6.14 9.23
N THR A 200 -28.48 -5.46 8.28
CA THR A 200 -29.06 -4.29 7.58
C THR A 200 -30.26 -4.72 6.74
N ALA A 201 -30.16 -5.83 6.01
CA ALA A 201 -31.25 -6.39 5.23
C ALA A 201 -32.44 -6.82 6.11
N ALA A 202 -32.18 -7.46 7.25
CA ALA A 202 -33.22 -7.84 8.21
C ALA A 202 -33.95 -6.61 8.80
N THR A 203 -33.20 -5.54 9.11
CA THR A 203 -33.78 -4.29 9.62
C THR A 203 -34.64 -3.58 8.57
N ALA A 204 -34.19 -3.55 7.31
CA ALA A 204 -34.95 -2.99 6.19
C ALA A 204 -36.23 -3.79 5.89
N ALA A 205 -36.16 -5.12 5.96
CA ALA A 205 -37.32 -6.00 5.78
C ALA A 205 -38.36 -5.79 6.91
N ALA A 206 -37.90 -5.65 8.16
CA ALA A 206 -38.77 -5.36 9.30
C ALA A 206 -39.49 -4.01 9.16
N ALA A 207 -38.79 -2.95 8.72
CA ALA A 207 -39.39 -1.63 8.48
C ALA A 207 -40.46 -1.64 7.36
N THR A 208 -40.26 -2.48 6.34
CA THR A 208 -41.21 -2.63 5.22
C THR A 208 -42.47 -3.39 5.65
N ALA A 209 -42.36 -4.32 6.61
CA ALA A 209 -43.49 -5.05 7.18
C ALA A 209 -44.39 -4.17 8.06
N THR A 210 -43.82 -3.26 8.86
CA THR A 210 -44.58 -2.30 9.69
C THR A 210 -45.25 -1.19 8.86
N GLY A 211 -44.69 -0.84 7.68
CA GLY A 211 -45.27 0.17 6.78
C GLY A 211 -46.54 -0.25 6.01
N ARG A 212 -46.88 -1.56 5.98
CA ARG A 212 -48.10 -2.04 5.30
C ARG A 212 -49.37 -2.02 6.16
N ASN A 213 -49.27 -1.76 7.47
CA ASN A 213 -50.40 -1.90 8.39
C ASN A 213 -51.10 -0.58 8.80
N THR A 214 -50.91 0.52 8.06
CA THR A 214 -51.50 1.84 8.38
C THR A 214 -52.38 2.44 7.28
N ARG A 215 -53.10 1.60 6.52
CA ARG A 215 -54.19 2.06 5.62
C ARG A 215 -55.61 1.90 6.17
N GLY A 216 -55.76 1.62 7.46
CA GLY A 216 -57.08 1.48 8.08
C GLY A 216 -57.08 1.87 9.55
N SER A 217 -56.86 3.15 9.86
CA SER A 217 -57.35 3.79 11.10
C SER A 217 -57.09 5.31 11.05
N LYS A 218 -57.80 5.97 10.13
CA LYS A 218 -58.12 7.40 10.26
C LYS A 218 -59.22 7.51 11.32
N ARG A 219 -58.87 7.87 12.55
CA ARG A 219 -59.64 8.72 13.49
C ARG A 219 -59.25 8.40 14.93
N LEU A 220 -59.13 9.48 15.71
CA LEU A 220 -58.99 9.55 17.17
C LEU A 220 -57.59 9.23 17.69
N ARG A 221 -56.79 10.29 17.83
CA ARG A 221 -56.23 10.75 19.12
C ARG A 221 -55.34 11.97 18.86
N SER A 222 -55.98 13.12 18.76
CA SER A 222 -55.40 14.39 19.20
C SER A 222 -55.43 14.41 20.74
N ALA A 223 -54.41 15.03 21.33
CA ALA A 223 -54.17 15.19 22.78
C ALA A 223 -53.39 14.05 23.45
N ALA A 224 -52.07 14.16 23.42
CA ALA A 224 -51.17 14.03 24.57
C ALA A 224 -49.74 14.23 24.07
N ALA A 225 -49.37 15.48 23.85
CA ALA A 225 -47.98 15.90 23.76
C ALA A 225 -47.51 16.15 25.20
N ALA A 226 -46.74 15.23 25.76
CA ALA A 226 -45.76 15.43 26.84
C ALA A 226 -45.33 14.05 27.37
N GLU A 227 -44.06 13.94 27.75
CA GLU A 227 -43.51 12.89 28.61
C GLU A 227 -43.35 11.49 28.01
N THR A 228 -42.20 11.25 27.40
CA THR A 228 -41.14 10.31 27.86
C THR A 228 -40.23 9.91 26.70
N LYS A 229 -39.06 10.55 26.62
CA LYS A 229 -37.94 10.12 25.77
C LYS A 229 -36.70 10.02 26.65
N ALA A 230 -36.53 8.87 27.29
CA ALA A 230 -35.30 8.51 27.98
C ALA A 230 -35.20 6.97 28.05
N ALA A 231 -34.48 6.40 27.08
CA ALA A 231 -33.78 5.11 27.18
C ALA A 231 -33.22 4.75 25.80
N ALA A 232 -32.07 5.32 25.44
CA ALA A 232 -31.18 4.74 24.44
C ALA A 232 -29.76 5.31 24.62
N CYS A 233 -28.83 4.36 24.78
CA CYS A 233 -27.37 4.41 24.65
C CYS A 233 -26.58 5.32 25.59
N ASP A 234 -26.20 4.76 26.73
CA ASP A 234 -24.87 4.94 27.32
C ASP A 234 -23.79 4.45 26.33
N ASN A 235 -22.89 5.35 25.98
CA ASN A 235 -21.47 5.10 25.70
C ASN A 235 -20.80 6.47 25.73
N ASP A 236 -20.27 6.80 26.90
CA ASP A 236 -19.52 8.02 27.19
C ASP A 236 -18.24 8.09 26.33
N ASP A 237 -18.26 8.92 25.30
CA ASP A 237 -17.04 9.49 24.69
C ASP A 237 -16.86 10.87 25.31
N GLU A 238 -16.26 10.92 26.49
CA GLU A 238 -15.95 12.15 27.22
C GLU A 238 -14.79 12.88 26.51
N THR A 239 -15.07 13.44 25.33
CA THR A 239 -14.15 14.36 24.66
C THR A 239 -14.20 15.68 25.41
N THR A 240 -13.10 16.03 26.08
CA THR A 240 -13.03 17.26 26.88
C THR A 240 -13.19 18.49 25.97
N GLU A 241 -13.77 19.58 26.49
CA GLU A 241 -13.97 20.84 25.76
C GLU A 241 -12.64 21.35 25.12
N ALA A 242 -11.52 21.15 25.81
CA ALA A 242 -10.17 21.44 25.32
C ALA A 242 -9.76 20.61 24.08
N GLN A 243 -10.19 19.35 23.97
CA GLN A 243 -9.93 18.50 22.80
C GLN A 243 -10.78 18.93 21.59
N LEU A 244 -12.02 19.37 21.83
CA LEU A 244 -12.88 19.93 20.78
C LEU A 244 -12.30 21.24 20.22
N GLU A 245 -11.82 22.13 21.08
CA GLU A 245 -11.14 23.37 20.67
C GLU A 245 -9.84 23.12 19.90
N ALA A 246 -9.00 22.19 20.38
CA ALA A 246 -7.76 21.83 19.70
C ALA A 246 -8.02 21.19 18.32
N LYS A 247 -9.07 20.38 18.18
CA LYS A 247 -9.50 19.79 16.91
C LYS A 247 -10.03 20.86 15.95
N ALA A 248 -10.83 21.81 16.43
CA ALA A 248 -11.30 22.95 15.64
C ALA A 248 -10.14 23.86 15.19
N GLY A 249 -9.11 24.03 16.04
CA GLY A 249 -7.87 24.73 15.68
C GLY A 249 -7.09 24.03 14.57
N LEU A 250 -7.00 22.69 14.61
CA LEU A 250 -6.33 21.90 13.58
C LEU A 250 -7.01 22.03 12.20
N ASP A 251 -8.34 22.02 12.18
CA ASP A 251 -9.12 22.18 10.94
C ASP A 251 -8.95 23.57 10.32
N ARG A 252 -8.80 24.62 11.15
CA ARG A 252 -8.48 25.98 10.67
C ARG A 252 -7.08 26.04 10.06
N ILE A 253 -6.07 25.52 10.75
CA ILE A 253 -4.69 25.48 10.24
C ILE A 253 -4.59 24.67 8.95
N GLN A 254 -5.32 23.56 8.84
CA GLN A 254 -5.33 22.73 7.63
C GLN A 254 -5.86 23.50 6.41
N LYS A 255 -6.91 24.33 6.59
CA LYS A 255 -7.44 25.20 5.53
C LYS A 255 -6.43 26.29 5.14
N GLU A 256 -5.74 26.89 6.12
CA GLU A 256 -4.71 27.90 5.86
C GLU A 256 -3.49 27.32 5.15
N ILE A 257 -3.07 26.09 5.48
CA ILE A 257 -1.98 25.39 4.77
C ILE A 257 -2.37 25.15 3.31
N SER A 258 -3.60 24.69 3.05
CA SER A 258 -4.09 24.51 1.68
C SER A 258 -4.10 25.83 0.89
N SER A 259 -4.46 26.95 1.53
CA SER A 259 -4.41 28.28 0.92
C SER A 259 -2.97 28.76 0.66
N ALA A 260 -2.06 28.59 1.63
CA ALA A 260 -0.65 28.96 1.49
C ALA A 260 0.09 28.12 0.43
N MET A 261 -0.26 26.83 0.29
CA MET A 261 0.23 25.96 -0.79
C MET A 261 -0.24 26.46 -2.16
N ALA A 262 -1.51 26.86 -2.28
CA ALA A 262 -2.05 27.42 -3.53
C ALA A 262 -1.38 28.76 -3.90
N ALA A 263 -1.04 29.58 -2.90
CA ALA A 263 -0.37 30.87 -3.07
C ALA A 263 1.17 30.78 -3.20
N ARG A 264 1.77 29.58 -3.03
CA ARG A 264 3.23 29.35 -2.98
C ARG A 264 3.96 30.18 -1.91
N ASP A 265 3.29 30.53 -0.82
CA ASP A 265 3.87 31.28 0.30
C ASP A 265 4.62 30.33 1.25
N THR A 266 5.93 30.20 1.02
CA THR A 266 6.79 29.28 1.77
C THR A 266 7.08 29.71 3.21
N VAL A 267 6.87 30.99 3.55
CA VAL A 267 7.09 31.53 4.90
C VAL A 267 5.89 31.20 5.77
N THR A 268 4.68 31.48 5.27
CA THR A 268 3.43 31.14 5.94
C THR A 268 3.26 29.62 6.09
N LEU A 269 3.65 28.84 5.07
CA LEU A 269 3.62 27.38 5.14
C LEU A 269 4.50 26.81 6.26
N ARG A 270 5.73 27.32 6.43
CA ARG A 270 6.63 26.89 7.52
C ARG A 270 6.07 27.20 8.90
N ARG A 271 5.48 28.39 9.07
CA ARG A 271 4.81 28.80 10.32
C ARG A 271 3.66 27.87 10.66
N LEU A 272 2.74 27.66 9.72
CA LEU A 272 1.53 26.85 9.91
C LEU A 272 1.86 25.37 10.16
N MET A 273 2.89 24.83 9.51
CA MET A 273 3.33 23.44 9.74
C MET A 273 3.92 23.25 11.16
N SER A 274 4.65 24.25 11.68
CA SER A 274 5.15 24.25 13.06
C SER A 274 4.00 24.34 14.07
N GLU A 275 3.03 25.23 13.82
CA GLU A 275 1.84 25.40 14.64
C GLU A 275 0.96 24.14 14.67
N ARG A 276 0.75 23.50 13.50
CA ARG A 276 0.06 22.20 13.39
C ARG A 276 0.70 21.14 14.28
N THR A 277 2.04 21.09 14.28
CA THR A 277 2.80 20.09 15.03
C THR A 277 2.65 20.30 16.55
N ARG A 278 2.62 21.56 17.01
CA ARG A 278 2.38 21.89 18.42
C ARG A 278 0.98 21.47 18.89
N ILE A 279 -0.07 21.78 18.13
CA ILE A 279 -1.44 21.40 18.48
C ILE A 279 -1.62 19.88 18.45
N GLN A 280 -0.98 19.19 17.50
CA GLN A 280 -0.97 17.73 17.45
C GLN A 280 -0.24 17.08 18.63
N ALA A 281 0.81 17.70 19.17
CA ALA A 281 1.49 17.24 20.37
C ALA A 281 0.59 17.36 21.62
N THR A 282 -0.11 18.49 21.76
CA THR A 282 -1.08 18.73 22.85
C THR A 282 -2.21 17.71 22.83
N LEU A 283 -2.76 17.38 21.65
CA LEU A 283 -3.80 16.34 21.48
C LEU A 283 -3.32 14.92 21.82
N LYS A 284 -2.01 14.65 21.70
CA LYS A 284 -1.41 13.35 22.02
C LYS A 284 -0.96 13.23 23.47
N GLY A 285 -1.18 14.25 24.31
CA GLY A 285 -0.72 14.28 25.70
C GLY A 285 0.81 14.28 25.85
N GLN A 286 1.53 14.61 24.77
CA GLN A 286 2.99 14.72 24.78
C GLN A 286 3.34 16.21 24.94
N GLN A 287 3.81 16.60 26.13
CA GLN A 287 4.39 17.94 26.29
C GLN A 287 5.67 18.07 25.43
N PRO A 288 5.95 19.27 24.89
CA PRO A 288 7.09 19.53 24.02
C PRO A 288 8.44 19.36 24.72
#